data_AF-A0AAE0K2Z8-F1
#
_entry.id   AF-A0AAE0K2Z8-F1
#
_cell.length_a   1.000
_cell.length_b   1.000
_cell.length_c   1.000
_cell.angle_alpha   90.00
_cell.angle_beta   90.00
_cell.angle_gamma   90.00
#
_symmetry.space_group_name_H-M   'P 1'
#
loop_
_entity.id
_entity.type
_entity.pdbx_description
1 polymer ?
#
loop_
_entity_poly.entity_id
_entity_poly.type
_entity_poly.pdbx_seq_one_letter_code
_entity_poly.pdbx_strand_id
1 'polypeptide(L)'
;MATTPPRVAAVASRLEQLPLELHEPILAQLSLRDIIALHQCAGEGSRIEAAMSMSPKWKPIWPMYMAHKDDFQTLASFIVPVGARKFDPTNGALDVTPGQFHRRVARRRETRADGWPNYDFLRDTINETARSLRDLIYCSDDATLACLCEELPLGLGHVARFEAPTTTTTHSSSDVDPPGQLDHLYDEDFSAAGKVLKKCRRFFDTREVPGSATFSTTVAQIKTFLDAYSVAQTRINTLKAEQLKTLSGLYAQHHTRLREPRAPQSPRKNPKHVPEQLHVATGFVMRIVDLEPGLQRGRRQAKSRFRYPHACLIPYDWCLQLYIKVIDSHPESFPGLTPLSLGSSSLEKSIQGLTISDDKSSSSSSTSPSPLKTAVPCPSENILKDIQTVNDGLKTYYMRDVYRGIVAKTPLGAKPPAQRVKQWPDGTPVFAVDMHQAYTHGGRSGILPPVDSREITWLEAFLRSVKWMEKAFPDLAEEAKLVKEEEEKEEEEEAEEEEEKEEFPPLKEVNKNFAGHIVWPSVGSARRA
;
A
#
# COMPACT_ATOMS: atom_id res chain seq x y z
N MET A 1 -10.06 -31.78 -3.65
CA MET A 1 -9.94 -32.09 -2.21
C MET A 1 -8.54 -31.70 -1.76
N ALA A 2 -8.41 -30.93 -0.68
CA ALA A 2 -7.08 -30.62 -0.14
C ALA A 2 -6.42 -31.93 0.30
N THR A 3 -5.19 -32.19 -0.17
CA THR A 3 -4.45 -33.37 0.22
C THR A 3 -4.06 -33.25 1.69
N THR A 4 -4.54 -34.17 2.53
CA THR A 4 -4.19 -34.16 3.95
C THR A 4 -2.67 -34.35 4.11
N PRO A 5 -1.98 -33.61 4.99
CA PRO A 5 -0.53 -33.69 5.11
C PRO A 5 -0.07 -35.13 5.40
N PRO A 6 1.00 -35.64 4.73
CA PRO A 6 1.48 -37.03 4.92
C PRO A 6 1.74 -37.39 6.39
N ARG A 7 2.16 -36.40 7.19
CA ARG A 7 2.37 -36.57 8.63
C ARG A 7 1.09 -36.91 9.38
N VAL A 8 -0.05 -36.29 9.03
CA VAL A 8 -1.34 -36.56 9.69
C VAL A 8 -1.83 -37.96 9.33
N ALA A 9 -1.70 -38.37 8.06
CA ALA A 9 -2.03 -39.71 7.62
C ALA A 9 -1.19 -40.78 8.34
N ALA A 10 0.11 -40.54 8.51
CA ALA A 10 0.99 -41.43 9.26
C ALA A 10 0.62 -41.53 10.75
N VAL A 11 0.20 -40.42 11.37
CA VAL A 11 -0.27 -40.42 12.76
C VAL A 11 -1.59 -41.18 12.88
N ALA A 12 -2.56 -40.93 11.98
CA ALA A 12 -3.83 -41.65 11.97
C ALA A 12 -3.62 -43.17 11.84
N SER A 13 -2.78 -43.60 10.90
CA SER A 13 -2.44 -45.02 10.70
C SER A 13 -1.81 -45.65 11.95
N ARG A 14 -0.91 -44.94 12.65
CA ARG A 14 -0.31 -45.42 13.90
C ARG A 14 -1.32 -45.49 15.03
N LEU A 15 -2.23 -44.53 15.14
CA LEU A 15 -3.30 -44.55 16.14
C LEU A 15 -4.24 -45.75 15.91
N GLU A 16 -4.58 -46.07 14.67
CA GLU A 16 -5.39 -47.24 14.32
C GLU A 16 -4.76 -48.58 14.75
N GLN A 17 -3.43 -48.64 14.87
CA GLN A 17 -2.71 -49.83 15.35
C GLN A 17 -2.71 -49.97 16.87
N LEU A 18 -2.96 -48.88 17.62
CA LEU A 18 -2.97 -48.91 19.08
C LEU A 18 -4.23 -49.62 19.63
N PRO A 19 -4.16 -50.31 20.78
CA PRO A 19 -5.33 -50.73 21.54
C PRO A 19 -6.28 -49.56 21.82
N LEU A 20 -7.59 -49.80 21.81
CA LEU A 20 -8.63 -48.75 21.88
C LEU A 20 -8.54 -47.95 23.19
N GLU A 21 -8.05 -48.60 24.24
CA GLU A 21 -7.84 -48.05 25.59
C GLU A 21 -6.81 -46.90 25.59
N LEU A 22 -5.88 -46.90 24.63
CA LEU A 22 -4.86 -45.85 24.50
C LEU A 22 -5.33 -44.67 23.64
N HIS A 23 -6.49 -44.77 22.98
CA HIS A 23 -6.98 -43.70 22.11
C HIS A 23 -7.47 -42.51 22.94
N GLU A 24 -8.26 -42.72 24.00
CA GLU A 24 -8.85 -41.61 24.78
C GLU A 24 -7.80 -40.65 25.35
N PRO A 25 -6.72 -41.09 26.01
CA PRO A 25 -5.76 -40.17 26.62
C PRO A 25 -5.05 -39.29 25.59
N ILE A 26 -4.84 -39.82 24.38
CA ILE A 26 -4.24 -39.09 23.27
C ILE A 26 -5.26 -38.11 22.68
N LEU A 27 -6.43 -38.61 22.27
CA LEU A 27 -7.46 -37.80 21.62
C LEU A 27 -7.97 -36.68 22.54
N ALA A 28 -7.97 -36.88 23.86
CA ALA A 28 -8.36 -35.87 24.84
C ALA A 28 -7.47 -34.61 24.87
N GLN A 29 -6.23 -34.72 24.39
CA GLN A 29 -5.26 -33.64 24.36
C GLN A 29 -5.23 -32.90 23.02
N LEU A 30 -5.86 -33.46 22.00
CA LEU A 30 -5.88 -32.89 20.67
C LEU A 30 -6.93 -31.79 20.54
N SER A 31 -6.69 -30.85 19.64
CA SER A 31 -7.68 -29.83 19.28
C SER A 31 -8.79 -30.42 18.42
N LEU A 32 -9.95 -29.78 18.37
CA LEU A 32 -11.04 -30.16 17.46
C LEU A 32 -10.55 -30.21 16.00
N ARG A 33 -9.69 -29.27 15.59
CA ARG A 33 -9.08 -29.28 14.25
C ARG A 33 -8.24 -30.53 14.00
N ASP A 34 -7.39 -30.92 14.95
CA ASP A 34 -6.56 -32.12 14.81
C ASP A 34 -7.41 -33.38 14.74
N ILE A 35 -8.48 -33.45 15.53
CA ILE A 35 -9.47 -34.54 15.46
C ILE A 35 -10.12 -34.62 14.09
N ILE A 36 -10.57 -33.49 13.54
CA ILE A 36 -11.17 -33.44 12.19
C ILE A 36 -10.19 -33.99 11.16
N ALA A 37 -8.93 -33.56 11.23
CA ALA A 37 -7.89 -33.99 10.30
C ALA A 37 -7.55 -35.49 10.44
N LEU A 38 -7.49 -36.02 11.67
CA LEU A 38 -7.29 -37.45 11.92
C LEU A 38 -8.45 -38.30 11.41
N HIS A 39 -9.68 -37.88 11.67
CA HIS A 39 -10.88 -38.58 11.19
C HIS A 39 -10.97 -38.60 9.67
N GLN A 40 -10.63 -37.49 8.99
CA GLN A 40 -10.54 -37.44 7.53
C GLN A 40 -9.54 -38.46 6.97
N CYS A 41 -8.41 -38.70 7.65
CA CYS A 41 -7.42 -39.69 7.24
C CYS A 41 -7.84 -41.13 7.55
N ALA A 42 -8.51 -41.36 8.68
CA ALA A 42 -8.84 -42.69 9.17
C ALA A 42 -10.06 -43.29 8.43
N GLY A 43 -10.98 -42.46 7.96
CA GLY A 43 -12.21 -42.89 7.30
C GLY A 43 -13.34 -43.26 8.27
N GLU A 44 -14.52 -43.50 7.70
CA GLU A 44 -15.71 -43.92 8.45
C GLU A 44 -15.58 -45.37 8.94
N GLY A 45 -16.07 -45.65 10.15
CA GLY A 45 -15.94 -46.95 10.79
C GLY A 45 -14.55 -47.22 11.39
N SER A 46 -13.68 -46.21 11.44
CA SER A 46 -12.33 -46.31 12.01
C SER A 46 -12.35 -46.50 13.53
N ARG A 47 -11.26 -47.03 14.11
CA ARG A 47 -11.15 -47.18 15.57
C ARG A 47 -11.10 -45.82 16.25
N ILE A 48 -10.54 -44.81 15.57
CA ILE A 48 -10.58 -43.41 16.01
C ILE A 48 -12.04 -42.93 16.14
N GLU A 49 -12.92 -43.18 15.16
CA GLU A 49 -14.34 -42.83 15.26
C GLU A 49 -15.02 -43.53 16.44
N ALA A 50 -14.79 -44.84 16.59
CA ALA A 50 -15.31 -45.59 17.73
C ALA A 50 -14.83 -45.01 19.07
N ALA A 51 -13.54 -44.69 19.19
CA ALA A 51 -12.96 -44.08 20.38
C ALA A 51 -13.58 -42.70 20.69
N MET A 52 -13.83 -41.88 19.67
CA MET A 52 -14.46 -40.56 19.84
C MET A 52 -15.92 -40.67 20.30
N SER A 53 -16.66 -41.65 19.80
CA SER A 53 -18.04 -41.92 20.21
C SER A 53 -18.14 -42.41 21.66
N MET A 54 -17.14 -43.16 22.13
CA MET A 54 -17.07 -43.71 23.48
C MET A 54 -16.39 -42.77 24.49
N SER A 55 -15.57 -41.82 24.02
CA SER A 55 -14.78 -40.93 24.88
C SER A 55 -15.68 -40.03 25.73
N PRO A 56 -15.55 -40.03 27.07
CA PRO A 56 -16.35 -39.16 27.93
C PRO A 56 -16.19 -37.66 27.62
N LYS A 57 -15.01 -37.25 27.15
CA LYS A 57 -14.69 -35.84 26.85
C LYS A 57 -15.27 -35.40 25.50
N TRP A 58 -15.22 -36.28 24.50
CA TRP A 58 -15.66 -35.98 23.13
C TRP A 58 -17.11 -36.38 22.86
N LYS A 59 -17.69 -37.32 23.61
CA LYS A 59 -19.07 -37.77 23.46
C LYS A 59 -20.11 -36.65 23.34
N PRO A 60 -20.01 -35.49 24.04
CA PRO A 60 -20.96 -34.39 23.84
C PRO A 60 -20.70 -33.54 22.59
N ILE A 61 -19.49 -33.61 22.02
CA ILE A 61 -19.05 -32.81 20.86
C ILE A 61 -19.22 -33.62 19.57
N TRP A 62 -19.00 -34.93 19.64
CA TRP A 62 -18.94 -35.82 18.48
C TRP A 62 -20.24 -35.85 17.64
N PRO A 63 -21.44 -35.94 18.23
CA PRO A 63 -22.68 -35.89 17.44
C PRO A 63 -22.86 -34.59 16.68
N MET A 64 -22.47 -33.45 17.26
CA MET A 64 -22.50 -32.14 16.60
C MET A 64 -21.53 -32.10 15.42
N TYR A 65 -20.31 -32.63 15.59
CA TYR A 65 -19.37 -32.75 14.48
C TYR A 65 -19.92 -33.63 13.36
N MET A 66 -20.43 -34.82 13.67
CA MET A 66 -20.93 -35.75 12.67
C MET A 66 -22.16 -35.21 11.92
N ALA A 67 -23.05 -34.48 12.60
CA ALA A 67 -24.20 -33.84 11.97
C ALA A 67 -23.82 -32.77 10.93
N HIS A 68 -22.63 -32.18 11.06
CA HIS A 68 -22.13 -31.11 10.20
C HIS A 68 -20.70 -31.40 9.72
N LYS A 69 -20.43 -32.67 9.41
CA LYS A 69 -19.09 -33.17 9.10
C LYS A 69 -18.41 -32.35 8.00
N ASP A 70 -19.10 -32.15 6.88
CA ASP A 70 -18.55 -31.43 5.72
C ASP A 70 -18.25 -29.96 6.00
N ASP A 71 -19.09 -29.31 6.81
CA ASP A 71 -18.93 -27.91 7.23
C ASP A 71 -17.70 -27.75 8.14
N PHE A 72 -17.56 -28.60 9.15
CA PHE A 72 -16.38 -28.59 10.03
C PHE A 72 -15.09 -28.93 9.29
N GLN A 73 -15.15 -29.90 8.38
CA GLN A 73 -14.03 -30.26 7.53
C GLN A 73 -13.61 -29.11 6.62
N THR A 74 -14.58 -28.40 6.06
CA THR A 74 -14.33 -27.23 5.22
C THR A 74 -13.76 -26.07 6.06
N LEU A 75 -14.32 -25.75 7.23
CA LEU A 75 -13.77 -24.76 8.15
C LEU A 75 -12.34 -25.10 8.62
N ALA A 76 -12.08 -26.39 8.89
CA ALA A 76 -10.76 -26.86 9.27
C ALA A 76 -9.73 -26.69 8.14
N SER A 77 -10.19 -26.73 6.90
CA SER A 77 -9.36 -26.53 5.70
C SER A 77 -8.99 -25.07 5.42
N PHE A 78 -9.68 -24.09 6.04
CA PHE A 78 -9.45 -22.66 5.79
C PHE A 78 -8.12 -22.10 6.30
N ILE A 79 -7.21 -22.96 6.76
CA ILE A 79 -5.85 -22.54 7.06
C ILE A 79 -5.18 -22.15 5.75
N VAL A 80 -5.09 -20.84 5.51
CA VAL A 80 -4.38 -20.30 4.37
C VAL A 80 -2.93 -20.08 4.78
N PRO A 81 -1.95 -20.70 4.11
CA PRO A 81 -0.56 -20.37 4.34
C PRO A 81 -0.29 -18.91 3.92
N VAL A 82 0.26 -18.14 4.85
CA VAL A 82 0.61 -16.72 4.70
C VAL A 82 2.12 -16.57 4.94
N GLY A 83 2.90 -16.80 3.88
CA GLY A 83 4.35 -16.85 3.98
C GLY A 83 4.82 -17.91 4.98
N ALA A 84 5.46 -17.48 6.07
CA ALA A 84 5.91 -18.38 7.15
C ALA A 84 4.82 -18.65 8.22
N ARG A 85 3.64 -18.03 8.12
CA ARG A 85 2.53 -18.17 9.06
C ARG A 85 1.33 -18.83 8.41
N LYS A 86 0.33 -19.14 9.23
CA LYS A 86 -0.95 -19.71 8.84
C LYS A 86 -2.01 -18.73 9.30
N PHE A 87 -2.80 -18.19 8.37
CA PHE A 87 -3.98 -17.44 8.73
C PHE A 87 -5.11 -18.42 8.98
N ASP A 88 -5.73 -18.29 10.15
CA ASP A 88 -6.92 -19.04 10.51
C ASP A 88 -8.11 -18.07 10.62
N PRO A 89 -9.00 -18.02 9.61
CA PRO A 89 -10.16 -17.15 9.65
C PRO A 89 -11.15 -17.55 10.74
N THR A 90 -11.03 -18.76 11.31
CA THR A 90 -11.84 -19.18 12.47
C THR A 90 -11.34 -18.57 13.78
N ASN A 91 -10.22 -17.82 13.75
CA ASN A 91 -9.61 -17.18 14.91
C ASN A 91 -9.36 -18.17 16.07
N GLY A 92 -8.87 -19.37 15.73
CA GLY A 92 -8.63 -20.44 16.69
C GLY A 92 -9.89 -21.08 17.26
N ALA A 93 -11.07 -20.86 16.67
CA ALA A 93 -12.30 -21.48 17.15
C ALA A 93 -12.23 -23.02 17.13
N LEU A 94 -11.53 -23.58 16.14
CA LEU A 94 -11.31 -25.03 16.03
C LEU A 94 -10.07 -25.52 16.80
N ASP A 95 -9.22 -24.62 17.28
CA ASP A 95 -7.99 -24.95 18.01
C ASP A 95 -8.25 -25.10 19.52
N VAL A 96 -9.34 -25.79 19.85
CA VAL A 96 -9.80 -26.01 21.22
C VAL A 96 -9.78 -27.49 21.56
N THR A 97 -9.17 -27.82 22.69
CA THR A 97 -9.30 -29.14 23.34
C THR A 97 -10.74 -29.32 23.88
N PRO A 98 -11.20 -30.55 24.19
CA PRO A 98 -12.54 -30.77 24.74
C PRO A 98 -12.84 -29.92 25.97
N GLY A 99 -11.88 -29.82 26.90
CA GLY A 99 -12.03 -29.00 28.10
C GLY A 99 -12.17 -27.51 27.79
N GLN A 100 -11.44 -27.01 26.78
CA GLN A 100 -11.58 -25.62 26.32
C GLN A 100 -12.90 -25.40 25.59
N PHE A 101 -13.34 -26.37 24.77
CA PHE A 101 -14.62 -26.34 24.07
C PHE A 101 -15.78 -26.20 25.06
N HIS A 102 -15.84 -27.08 26.07
CA HIS A 102 -16.89 -27.03 27.10
C HIS A 102 -16.90 -25.69 27.85
N ARG A 103 -15.73 -25.17 28.23
CA ARG A 103 -15.62 -23.84 28.86
C ARG A 103 -16.10 -22.73 27.92
N ARG A 104 -15.77 -22.78 26.63
CA ARG A 104 -16.19 -21.78 25.65
C ARG A 104 -17.70 -21.81 25.44
N VAL A 105 -18.30 -22.99 25.30
CA VAL A 105 -19.75 -23.19 25.20
C VAL A 105 -20.45 -22.65 26.45
N ALA A 106 -19.98 -23.03 27.64
CA ALA A 106 -20.56 -22.56 28.91
C ALA A 106 -20.50 -21.02 29.01
N ARG A 107 -19.33 -20.42 28.75
CA ARG A 107 -19.14 -18.96 28.80
C ARG A 107 -19.99 -18.23 27.75
N ARG A 108 -20.16 -18.81 26.56
CA ARG A 108 -21.03 -18.24 25.52
C ARG A 108 -22.51 -18.29 25.90
N ARG A 109 -22.94 -19.34 26.58
CA ARG A 109 -24.31 -19.44 27.15
C ARG A 109 -24.54 -18.39 28.24
N GLU A 110 -23.54 -18.14 29.10
CA GLU A 110 -23.63 -17.13 30.16
C GLU A 110 -23.62 -15.68 29.64
N THR A 111 -22.82 -15.38 28.60
CA THR A 111 -22.62 -14.01 28.12
C THR A 111 -23.73 -13.49 27.21
N ARG A 112 -24.57 -14.36 26.64
CA ARG A 112 -25.76 -13.92 25.89
C ARG A 112 -26.95 -13.78 26.84
N ALA A 113 -27.26 -12.53 27.17
CA ALA A 113 -28.37 -12.14 28.05
C ALA A 113 -29.74 -12.69 27.60
N ASP A 114 -29.85 -13.05 26.33
CA ASP A 114 -31.06 -13.46 25.63
C ASP A 114 -31.54 -14.88 26.00
N GLY A 115 -30.79 -15.60 26.85
CA GLY A 115 -31.19 -16.90 27.35
C GLY A 115 -31.32 -17.98 26.28
N TRP A 116 -30.64 -17.84 25.13
CA TRP A 116 -30.71 -18.79 24.02
C TRP A 116 -30.40 -20.22 24.52
N PRO A 117 -31.41 -21.10 24.64
CA PRO A 117 -31.20 -22.44 25.20
C PRO A 117 -30.37 -23.33 24.26
N ASN A 118 -30.29 -22.95 22.98
CA ASN A 118 -29.65 -23.70 21.92
C ASN A 118 -28.44 -22.93 21.35
N TYR A 119 -27.37 -22.80 22.16
CA TYR A 119 -26.09 -22.34 21.62
C TYR A 119 -25.60 -23.35 20.56
N ASP A 120 -25.54 -22.90 19.31
CA ASP A 120 -24.98 -23.62 18.18
C ASP A 120 -23.54 -23.15 17.93
N PHE A 121 -22.58 -24.00 18.31
CA PHE A 121 -21.15 -23.72 18.15
C PHE A 121 -20.73 -23.56 16.69
N LEU A 122 -21.32 -24.34 15.78
CA LEU A 122 -21.00 -24.24 14.36
C LEU A 122 -21.46 -22.89 13.82
N ARG A 123 -22.71 -22.50 14.09
CA ARG A 123 -23.24 -21.19 13.68
C ARG A 123 -22.44 -20.03 14.28
N ASP A 124 -22.03 -20.12 15.54
CA ASP A 124 -21.18 -19.11 16.18
C ASP A 124 -19.81 -19.02 15.50
N THR A 125 -19.19 -20.16 15.17
CA THR A 125 -17.90 -20.24 14.45
C THR A 125 -18.01 -19.67 13.04
N ILE A 126 -19.07 -19.99 12.30
CA ILE A 126 -19.36 -19.42 10.98
C ILE A 126 -19.48 -17.89 11.07
N ASN A 127 -20.22 -17.39 12.07
CA ASN A 127 -20.41 -15.96 12.27
C ASN A 127 -19.12 -15.23 12.68
N GLU A 128 -18.27 -15.85 13.50
CA GLU A 128 -16.94 -15.33 13.83
C GLU A 128 -16.01 -15.32 12.61
N THR A 129 -16.08 -16.37 11.80
CA THR A 129 -15.30 -16.48 10.55
C THR A 129 -15.73 -15.40 9.56
N ALA A 130 -17.04 -15.23 9.34
CA ALA A 130 -17.59 -14.18 8.49
C ALA A 130 -17.22 -12.77 8.98
N ARG A 131 -17.21 -12.53 10.29
CA ARG A 131 -16.73 -11.26 10.88
C ARG A 131 -15.25 -11.03 10.58
N SER A 132 -14.42 -12.04 10.77
CA SER A 132 -12.97 -11.95 10.48
C SER A 132 -12.71 -11.67 9.00
N LEU A 133 -13.48 -12.28 8.09
CA LEU A 133 -13.39 -12.00 6.65
C LEU A 133 -13.90 -10.60 6.29
N ARG A 134 -14.91 -10.10 6.99
CA ARG A 134 -15.36 -8.72 6.81
C ARG A 134 -14.25 -7.74 7.19
N ASP A 135 -13.61 -7.96 8.34
CA ASP A 135 -12.48 -7.14 8.80
C ASP A 135 -11.31 -7.22 7.81
N LEU A 136 -11.06 -8.39 7.23
CA LEU A 136 -10.10 -8.57 6.14
C LEU A 136 -10.44 -7.67 4.93
N ILE A 137 -11.68 -7.74 4.42
CA ILE A 137 -12.16 -6.91 3.29
C ILE A 137 -12.01 -5.41 3.59
N TYR A 138 -12.27 -5.00 4.84
CA TYR A 138 -12.10 -3.61 5.27
C TYR A 138 -10.63 -3.16 5.28
N CYS A 139 -9.70 -4.10 5.38
CA CYS A 139 -8.26 -3.84 5.39
C CYS A 139 -7.59 -4.09 4.02
N SER A 140 -8.27 -4.75 3.08
CA SER A 140 -7.77 -4.97 1.71
C SER A 140 -7.72 -3.66 0.92
N ASP A 141 -6.72 -3.54 0.05
CA ASP A 141 -6.60 -2.41 -0.87
C ASP A 141 -7.59 -2.51 -2.05
N ASP A 142 -7.86 -1.37 -2.71
CA ASP A 142 -8.84 -1.27 -3.80
C ASP A 142 -8.51 -2.17 -5.00
N ALA A 143 -7.22 -2.41 -5.29
CA ALA A 143 -6.84 -3.31 -6.38
C ALA A 143 -7.16 -4.76 -6.02
N THR A 144 -6.89 -5.17 -4.77
CA THR A 144 -7.28 -6.48 -4.22
C THR A 144 -8.77 -6.71 -4.32
N LEU A 145 -9.55 -5.70 -3.97
CA LEU A 145 -10.99 -5.77 -4.08
C LEU A 145 -11.48 -5.82 -5.54
N ALA A 146 -10.86 -5.05 -6.44
CA ALA A 146 -11.18 -5.09 -7.87
C ALA A 146 -10.93 -6.48 -8.47
N CYS A 147 -9.75 -7.07 -8.25
CA CYS A 147 -9.45 -8.43 -8.70
C CYS A 147 -10.39 -9.46 -8.07
N LEU A 148 -10.67 -9.34 -6.77
CA LEU A 148 -11.61 -10.22 -6.08
C LEU A 148 -13.00 -10.19 -6.71
N CYS A 149 -13.44 -9.03 -7.20
CA CYS A 149 -14.72 -8.90 -7.86
C CYS A 149 -14.79 -9.56 -9.24
N GLU A 150 -13.65 -9.70 -9.93
CA GLU A 150 -13.53 -10.47 -11.17
C GLU A 150 -13.58 -11.98 -10.89
N GLU A 151 -12.97 -12.42 -9.79
CA GLU A 151 -12.82 -13.85 -9.45
C GLU A 151 -14.06 -14.43 -8.74
N LEU A 152 -14.82 -13.62 -8.01
CA LEU A 152 -16.02 -14.11 -7.35
C LEU A 152 -17.06 -14.49 -8.41
N PRO A 153 -17.54 -15.75 -8.41
CA PRO A 153 -18.69 -16.17 -9.21
C PRO A 153 -19.95 -15.57 -8.59
N LEU A 154 -20.07 -14.25 -8.69
CA LEU A 154 -21.30 -13.56 -8.43
C LEU A 154 -22.23 -14.04 -9.53
N GLY A 155 -23.12 -14.99 -9.21
CA GLY A 155 -24.25 -15.43 -10.05
C GLY A 155 -25.26 -14.30 -10.33
N LEU A 156 -24.76 -13.08 -10.55
CA LEU A 156 -25.46 -11.86 -10.93
C LEU A 156 -25.38 -11.66 -12.44
N GLY A 157 -25.50 -12.75 -13.21
CA GLY A 157 -25.73 -12.71 -14.66
C GLY A 157 -26.99 -11.94 -15.08
N HIS A 158 -27.78 -11.44 -14.11
CA HIS A 158 -28.99 -10.65 -14.37
C HIS A 158 -28.88 -9.14 -14.09
N VAL A 159 -27.77 -8.58 -13.58
CA VAL A 159 -27.78 -7.14 -13.16
C VAL A 159 -26.60 -6.29 -13.64
N ALA A 160 -25.73 -6.75 -14.54
CA ALA A 160 -24.71 -5.86 -15.11
C ALA A 160 -24.17 -6.30 -16.48
N ARG A 161 -24.94 -6.06 -17.55
CA ARG A 161 -24.30 -5.58 -18.79
C ARG A 161 -23.95 -4.11 -18.56
N PHE A 162 -22.74 -3.87 -18.08
CA PHE A 162 -22.11 -2.56 -18.23
C PHE A 162 -21.60 -2.51 -19.67
N GLU A 163 -22.44 -2.05 -20.60
CA GLU A 163 -21.93 -1.50 -21.84
C GLU A 163 -21.18 -0.22 -21.47
N ALA A 164 -19.91 -0.14 -21.86
CA ALA A 164 -19.15 1.10 -21.75
C ALA A 164 -19.95 2.22 -22.45
N PRO A 165 -20.02 3.44 -21.90
CA PRO A 165 -20.67 4.54 -22.58
C PRO A 165 -19.91 4.83 -23.88
N THR A 166 -20.45 4.38 -25.00
CA THR A 166 -20.09 4.89 -26.32
C THR A 166 -20.63 6.31 -26.38
N THR A 167 -19.77 7.27 -26.07
CA THR A 167 -20.05 8.70 -26.21
C THR A 167 -20.18 9.04 -27.69
N THR A 168 -21.41 9.02 -28.19
CA THR A 168 -21.83 9.81 -29.36
C THR A 168 -23.13 10.51 -28.98
N THR A 169 -23.02 11.50 -28.09
CA THR A 169 -24.08 12.48 -27.86
C THR A 169 -23.69 13.77 -28.56
N THR A 170 -24.26 13.96 -29.74
CA THR A 170 -24.31 15.23 -30.46
C THR A 170 -25.16 16.20 -29.63
N HIS A 171 -24.51 17.16 -28.95
CA HIS A 171 -25.21 18.27 -28.31
C HIS A 171 -25.67 19.27 -29.37
N SER A 172 -26.99 19.32 -29.57
CA SER A 172 -27.69 20.45 -30.18
C SER A 172 -27.88 21.55 -29.12
N SER A 173 -27.68 22.78 -29.60
CA SER A 173 -27.71 24.07 -28.92
C SER A 173 -29.03 24.42 -28.22
N SER A 174 -28.88 25.34 -27.26
CA SER A 174 -29.84 26.21 -26.55
C SER A 174 -30.76 25.59 -25.50
N ASP A 175 -30.40 25.75 -24.22
CA ASP A 175 -31.12 26.69 -23.35
C ASP A 175 -30.35 26.97 -22.05
N VAL A 176 -30.55 28.17 -21.52
CA VAL A 176 -29.88 28.73 -20.34
C VAL A 176 -30.66 28.31 -19.09
N ASP A 177 -30.10 27.42 -18.28
CA ASP A 177 -30.63 27.08 -16.96
C ASP A 177 -29.83 27.73 -15.81
N PRO A 178 -30.49 28.13 -14.71
CA PRO A 178 -29.93 29.00 -13.68
C PRO A 178 -29.04 28.27 -12.65
N PRO A 179 -28.13 28.99 -11.96
CA PRO A 179 -27.21 28.40 -11.00
C PRO A 179 -27.91 28.18 -9.65
N GLY A 180 -28.31 26.94 -9.35
CA GLY A 180 -28.95 26.67 -8.06
C GLY A 180 -29.14 25.22 -7.61
N GLN A 181 -28.67 24.21 -8.34
CA GLN A 181 -28.80 22.79 -7.96
C GLN A 181 -27.54 22.00 -8.35
N LEU A 182 -26.47 22.11 -7.57
CA LEU A 182 -25.26 21.29 -7.74
C LEU A 182 -24.88 20.44 -6.51
N ASP A 183 -25.73 20.36 -5.48
CA ASP A 183 -25.44 19.62 -4.24
C ASP A 183 -25.99 18.17 -4.21
N HIS A 184 -26.74 17.73 -5.23
CA HIS A 184 -27.33 16.38 -5.27
C HIS A 184 -26.77 15.43 -6.34
N LEU A 185 -25.78 15.85 -7.13
CA LEU A 185 -25.23 15.05 -8.23
C LEU A 185 -23.87 14.39 -7.93
N TYR A 186 -23.30 14.59 -6.74
CA TYR A 186 -21.97 14.05 -6.40
C TYR A 186 -21.97 12.82 -5.46
N ASP A 187 -23.14 12.28 -5.12
CA ASP A 187 -23.24 11.07 -4.26
C ASP A 187 -23.27 9.74 -5.05
N GLU A 188 -23.39 9.80 -6.38
CA GLU A 188 -23.51 8.63 -7.26
C GLU A 188 -22.15 8.08 -7.77
N ASP A 189 -21.09 8.89 -7.71
CA ASP A 189 -19.73 8.50 -8.10
C ASP A 189 -18.97 7.84 -6.94
N PHE A 190 -19.60 6.82 -6.33
CA PHE A 190 -18.80 5.79 -5.69
C PHE A 190 -17.88 5.21 -6.77
N SER A 191 -16.57 5.45 -6.61
CA SER A 191 -15.49 4.75 -7.31
C SER A 191 -15.86 3.26 -7.49
N ALA A 192 -15.44 2.64 -8.59
CA ALA A 192 -15.65 1.21 -8.82
C ALA A 192 -15.32 0.38 -7.54
N ALA A 193 -14.29 0.77 -6.78
CA ALA A 193 -13.93 0.18 -5.50
C ALA A 193 -15.02 0.34 -4.41
N GLY A 194 -15.71 1.48 -4.34
CA GLY A 194 -16.85 1.70 -3.45
C GLY A 194 -18.05 0.82 -3.78
N LYS A 195 -18.34 0.60 -5.06
CA LYS A 195 -19.40 -0.31 -5.52
C LYS A 195 -19.02 -1.78 -5.22
N VAL A 196 -17.75 -2.13 -5.40
CA VAL A 196 -17.16 -3.44 -5.04
C VAL A 196 -17.22 -3.69 -3.53
N LEU A 197 -16.79 -2.74 -2.71
CA LEU A 197 -16.88 -2.80 -1.25
C LEU A 197 -18.33 -2.98 -0.81
N LYS A 198 -19.28 -2.28 -1.44
CA LYS A 198 -20.71 -2.43 -1.16
C LYS A 198 -21.21 -3.83 -1.53
N LYS A 199 -20.75 -4.43 -2.63
CA LYS A 199 -21.06 -5.82 -3.03
C LYS A 199 -20.46 -6.84 -2.05
N CYS A 200 -19.16 -6.72 -1.73
CA CYS A 200 -18.48 -7.58 -0.78
C CYS A 200 -19.07 -7.46 0.63
N ARG A 201 -19.42 -6.24 1.06
CA ARG A 201 -20.15 -6.03 2.32
C ARG A 201 -21.49 -6.72 2.27
N ARG A 202 -22.32 -6.49 1.24
CA ARG A 202 -23.62 -7.18 1.09
C ARG A 202 -23.50 -8.71 1.11
N PHE A 203 -22.41 -9.28 0.61
CA PHE A 203 -22.14 -10.71 0.68
C PHE A 203 -22.00 -11.23 2.13
N PHE A 204 -21.44 -10.42 3.03
CA PHE A 204 -21.23 -10.76 4.43
C PHE A 204 -22.17 -10.03 5.41
N ASP A 205 -22.98 -9.07 4.97
CA ASP A 205 -23.83 -8.26 5.83
C ASP A 205 -25.11 -9.05 6.16
N THR A 206 -24.97 -9.92 7.15
CA THR A 206 -26.04 -10.74 7.71
C THR A 206 -26.80 -10.02 8.80
N ARG A 207 -26.83 -8.67 8.82
CA ARG A 207 -27.61 -7.94 9.83
C ARG A 207 -29.03 -8.48 9.81
N GLU A 208 -29.37 -9.20 10.87
CA GLU A 208 -30.69 -9.77 11.11
C GLU A 208 -31.61 -8.57 11.25
N VAL A 209 -32.23 -8.15 10.15
CA VAL A 209 -33.39 -7.29 10.22
C VAL A 209 -34.47 -8.16 10.84
N PRO A 210 -35.00 -7.82 12.04
CA PRO A 210 -36.00 -8.64 12.69
C PRO A 210 -37.18 -8.86 11.72
N GLY A 211 -37.44 -10.11 11.34
CA GLY A 211 -38.49 -10.48 10.38
C GLY A 211 -38.07 -10.65 8.92
N SER A 212 -36.82 -10.38 8.56
CA SER A 212 -36.27 -10.74 7.24
C SER A 212 -35.69 -12.16 7.28
N ALA A 213 -35.98 -12.99 6.27
CA ALA A 213 -35.37 -14.30 6.13
C ALA A 213 -33.85 -14.15 6.22
N THR A 214 -33.27 -14.62 7.34
CA THR A 214 -31.87 -14.41 7.66
C THR A 214 -31.01 -15.01 6.57
N PHE A 215 -30.35 -14.17 5.76
CA PHE A 215 -29.26 -14.61 4.91
C PHE A 215 -28.14 -15.11 5.83
N SER A 216 -28.13 -16.43 6.06
CA SER A 216 -27.10 -17.11 6.82
C SER A 216 -25.92 -17.34 5.88
N THR A 217 -24.79 -16.69 6.13
CA THR A 217 -23.54 -17.04 5.45
C THR A 217 -23.26 -18.52 5.67
N THR A 218 -23.11 -19.30 4.59
CA THR A 218 -22.81 -20.74 4.67
C THR A 218 -21.31 -21.00 4.61
N VAL A 219 -20.88 -22.18 5.08
CA VAL A 219 -19.47 -22.58 4.98
C VAL A 219 -19.00 -22.65 3.52
N ALA A 220 -19.87 -23.11 2.61
CA ALA A 220 -19.59 -23.11 1.18
C ALA A 220 -19.33 -21.69 0.64
N GLN A 221 -20.14 -20.70 1.03
CA GLN A 221 -19.92 -19.30 0.64
C GLN A 221 -18.60 -18.74 1.18
N ILE A 222 -18.25 -19.06 2.43
CA ILE A 222 -16.98 -18.68 3.03
C ILE A 222 -15.81 -19.30 2.23
N LYS A 223 -15.92 -20.58 1.88
CA LYS A 223 -14.92 -21.28 1.07
C LYS A 223 -14.75 -20.61 -0.29
N THR A 224 -15.84 -20.39 -1.02
CA THR A 224 -15.83 -19.73 -2.33
C THR A 224 -15.17 -18.36 -2.26
N PHE A 225 -15.46 -17.59 -1.20
CA PHE A 225 -14.82 -16.30 -0.99
C PHE A 225 -13.31 -16.44 -0.75
N LEU A 226 -12.89 -17.34 0.14
CA LEU A 226 -11.47 -17.55 0.46
C LEU A 226 -10.67 -18.02 -0.76
N ASP A 227 -11.25 -18.91 -1.57
CA ASP A 227 -10.65 -19.36 -2.82
C ASP A 227 -10.47 -18.18 -3.78
N ALA A 228 -11.51 -17.37 -4.01
CA ALA A 228 -11.45 -16.19 -4.87
C ALA A 228 -10.46 -15.13 -4.35
N TYR A 229 -10.42 -14.91 -3.03
CA TYR A 229 -9.45 -14.02 -2.39
C TYR A 229 -8.02 -14.48 -2.58
N SER A 230 -7.76 -15.78 -2.41
CA SER A 230 -6.43 -16.35 -2.64
C SER A 230 -5.97 -16.15 -4.08
N VAL A 231 -6.86 -16.34 -5.06
CA VAL A 231 -6.56 -16.10 -6.49
C VAL A 231 -6.28 -14.63 -6.75
N ALA A 232 -7.16 -13.73 -6.29
CA ALA A 232 -7.01 -12.29 -6.46
C ALA A 232 -5.70 -11.77 -5.84
N GLN A 233 -5.38 -12.20 -4.62
CA GLN A 233 -4.14 -11.83 -3.94
C GLN A 233 -2.92 -12.35 -4.69
N THR A 234 -2.95 -13.59 -5.18
CA THR A 234 -1.84 -14.18 -5.96
C THR A 234 -1.59 -13.38 -7.24
N ARG A 235 -2.66 -13.02 -7.96
CA ARG A 235 -2.59 -12.20 -9.18
C ARG A 235 -1.97 -10.83 -8.89
N ILE A 236 -2.41 -10.16 -7.83
CA ILE A 236 -1.87 -8.84 -7.45
C ILE A 236 -0.44 -8.91 -6.98
N ASN A 237 -0.08 -9.90 -6.18
CA ASN A 237 1.29 -10.09 -5.76
C ASN A 237 2.20 -10.36 -6.95
N THR A 238 1.71 -11.10 -7.95
CA THR A 238 2.42 -11.33 -9.22
C THR A 238 2.65 -10.00 -9.95
N LEU A 239 1.61 -9.17 -10.10
CA LEU A 239 1.74 -7.85 -10.73
C LEU A 239 2.71 -6.94 -9.97
N LYS A 240 2.59 -6.84 -8.64
CA LYS A 240 3.51 -6.07 -7.79
C LYS A 240 4.96 -6.59 -7.96
N ALA A 241 5.15 -7.91 -7.98
CA ALA A 241 6.46 -8.51 -8.17
C ALA A 241 7.06 -8.21 -9.54
N GLU A 242 6.25 -8.22 -10.61
CA GLU A 242 6.67 -7.81 -11.95
C GLU A 242 7.07 -6.34 -12.00
N GLN A 243 6.27 -5.45 -11.41
CA GLN A 243 6.60 -4.02 -11.32
C GLN A 243 7.93 -3.78 -10.60
N LEU A 244 8.17 -4.46 -9.48
CA LEU A 244 9.44 -4.37 -8.75
C LEU A 244 10.63 -4.83 -9.60
N LYS A 245 10.46 -5.89 -10.40
CA LYS A 245 11.50 -6.34 -11.35
C LYS A 245 11.75 -5.30 -12.42
N THR A 246 10.69 -4.69 -12.99
CA THR A 246 10.83 -3.63 -13.99
C THR A 246 11.55 -2.41 -13.42
N LEU A 247 11.16 -1.95 -12.24
CA LEU A 247 11.81 -0.84 -11.54
C LEU A 247 13.28 -1.15 -11.21
N SER A 248 13.58 -2.38 -10.79
CA SER A 248 14.96 -2.84 -10.60
C SER A 248 15.78 -2.74 -11.89
N GLY A 249 15.20 -3.13 -13.02
CA GLY A 249 15.84 -3.02 -14.34
C GLY A 249 16.06 -1.57 -14.75
N LEU A 250 15.06 -0.72 -14.57
CA LEU A 250 15.14 0.73 -14.84
C LEU A 250 16.23 1.40 -14.01
N TYR A 251 16.28 1.15 -12.70
CA TYR A 251 17.32 1.71 -11.85
C TYR A 251 18.72 1.24 -12.26
N ALA A 252 18.90 -0.06 -12.53
CA ALA A 252 20.19 -0.59 -12.95
C ALA A 252 20.70 0.10 -14.23
N GLN A 253 19.81 0.38 -15.19
CA GLN A 253 20.13 1.06 -16.44
C GLN A 253 20.30 2.58 -16.30
N HIS A 254 19.60 3.20 -15.34
CA HIS A 254 19.47 4.66 -15.22
C HIS A 254 19.76 5.19 -13.80
N HIS A 255 20.67 4.58 -13.05
CA HIS A 255 20.98 4.95 -11.66
C HIS A 255 21.46 6.40 -11.46
N THR A 256 21.95 7.06 -12.51
CA THR A 256 22.33 8.48 -12.48
C THR A 256 21.16 9.44 -12.75
N ARG A 257 20.02 8.92 -13.21
CA ARG A 257 18.80 9.68 -13.55
C ARG A 257 17.63 9.37 -12.62
N LEU A 258 17.71 8.28 -11.87
CA LEU A 258 16.70 7.85 -10.90
C LEU A 258 17.25 7.80 -9.48
N ARG A 259 16.38 8.11 -8.52
CA ARG A 259 16.64 7.96 -7.09
C ARG A 259 15.43 7.41 -6.36
N GLU A 260 15.68 6.94 -5.15
CA GLU A 260 14.60 6.67 -4.20
C GLU A 260 14.05 7.99 -3.65
N PRO A 261 12.76 8.07 -3.30
CA PRO A 261 12.19 9.22 -2.62
C PRO A 261 12.99 9.54 -1.37
N ARG A 262 13.31 10.83 -1.18
CA ARG A 262 14.15 11.32 -0.06
C ARG A 262 15.60 10.85 -0.08
N ALA A 263 16.06 10.13 -1.09
CA ALA A 263 17.50 9.98 -1.28
C ALA A 263 18.09 11.35 -1.67
N PRO A 264 19.37 11.62 -1.31
CA PRO A 264 20.08 12.81 -1.76
C PRO A 264 19.98 13.00 -3.27
N GLN A 265 20.14 14.25 -3.73
CA GLN A 265 20.16 14.56 -5.16
C GLN A 265 21.47 14.14 -5.84
N SER A 266 22.49 13.76 -5.07
CA SER A 266 23.72 13.14 -5.58
C SER A 266 23.48 11.67 -5.96
N PRO A 267 24.03 11.19 -7.10
CA PRO A 267 24.04 9.77 -7.42
C PRO A 267 24.63 8.91 -6.30
N ARG A 268 23.97 7.79 -5.97
CA ARG A 268 24.46 6.87 -4.94
C ARG A 268 25.81 6.26 -5.35
N LYS A 269 26.77 6.24 -4.40
CA LYS A 269 28.08 5.59 -4.58
C LYS A 269 27.99 4.09 -4.91
N ASN A 270 26.98 3.39 -4.38
CA ASN A 270 26.73 1.98 -4.67
C ASN A 270 25.43 1.80 -5.50
N PRO A 271 25.51 1.76 -6.84
CA PRO A 271 24.34 1.65 -7.70
C PRO A 271 23.67 0.26 -7.65
N LYS A 272 24.34 -0.76 -7.09
CA LYS A 272 23.79 -2.12 -6.99
C LYS A 272 22.81 -2.29 -5.83
N HIS A 273 22.86 -1.38 -4.85
CA HIS A 273 22.09 -1.50 -3.62
C HIS A 273 20.57 -1.46 -3.88
N VAL A 274 20.10 -0.50 -4.66
CA VAL A 274 18.67 -0.31 -4.92
C VAL A 274 18.08 -1.48 -5.74
N PRO A 275 18.69 -1.93 -6.86
CA PRO A 275 18.22 -3.11 -7.58
C PRO A 275 18.18 -4.38 -6.72
N GLU A 276 19.19 -4.61 -5.88
CA GLU A 276 19.22 -5.76 -4.98
C GLU A 276 18.10 -5.71 -3.93
N GLN A 277 17.84 -4.54 -3.36
CA GLN A 277 16.70 -4.32 -2.47
C GLN A 277 15.35 -4.58 -3.16
N LEU A 278 15.17 -4.08 -4.38
CA LEU A 278 13.96 -4.30 -5.17
C LEU A 278 13.76 -5.79 -5.49
N HIS A 279 14.83 -6.51 -5.82
CA HIS A 279 14.78 -7.94 -6.08
C HIS A 279 14.42 -8.75 -4.83
N VAL A 280 15.00 -8.40 -3.68
CA VAL A 280 14.65 -8.98 -2.39
C VAL A 280 13.17 -8.72 -2.08
N ALA A 281 12.68 -7.50 -2.35
CA ALA A 281 11.28 -7.13 -2.18
C ALA A 281 10.34 -7.95 -3.09
N THR A 282 10.71 -8.21 -4.35
CA THR A 282 9.97 -9.11 -5.26
C THR A 282 9.72 -10.46 -4.60
N GLY A 283 10.77 -11.07 -4.03
CA GLY A 283 10.66 -12.36 -3.36
C GLY A 283 9.81 -12.31 -2.08
N PHE A 284 9.73 -11.16 -1.41
CA PHE A 284 8.84 -10.97 -0.25
C PHE A 284 7.38 -10.80 -0.65
N VAL A 285 7.08 -9.96 -1.64
CA VAL A 285 5.70 -9.72 -2.11
C VAL A 285 5.03 -11.02 -2.54
N MET A 286 5.74 -11.88 -3.26
CA MET A 286 5.21 -13.19 -3.67
C MET A 286 4.89 -14.13 -2.50
N ARG A 287 5.47 -13.89 -1.31
CA ARG A 287 5.27 -14.70 -0.10
C ARG A 287 4.25 -14.11 0.86
N ILE A 288 3.87 -12.85 0.72
CA ILE A 288 2.94 -12.18 1.64
C ILE A 288 1.52 -12.44 1.17
N VAL A 289 0.69 -13.03 2.03
CA VAL A 289 -0.76 -13.06 1.83
C VAL A 289 -1.35 -12.20 2.93
N ASP A 290 -1.82 -11.00 2.62
CA ASP A 290 -2.29 -10.07 3.65
C ASP A 290 -3.60 -10.55 4.27
N LEU A 291 -3.52 -11.43 5.26
CA LEU A 291 -4.69 -11.98 5.96
C LEU A 291 -4.74 -11.64 7.47
N GLU A 292 -3.66 -11.12 8.09
CA GLU A 292 -3.66 -10.75 9.52
C GLU A 292 -3.46 -9.24 9.78
N PRO A 293 -4.49 -8.39 9.62
CA PRO A 293 -4.40 -6.97 9.98
C PRO A 293 -4.17 -6.73 11.49
N GLY A 294 -4.76 -7.59 12.34
CA GLY A 294 -4.78 -7.42 13.80
C GLY A 294 -3.44 -7.66 14.50
N LEU A 295 -2.65 -8.64 14.03
CA LEU A 295 -1.35 -8.99 14.63
C LEU A 295 -0.23 -8.01 14.24
N GLN A 296 -0.43 -7.20 13.21
CA GLN A 296 0.50 -6.14 12.83
C GLN A 296 0.43 -4.91 13.74
N ARG A 297 -0.73 -4.62 14.36
CA ARG A 297 -0.91 -3.43 15.21
C ARG A 297 -0.07 -3.44 16.49
N GLY A 298 0.32 -4.62 17.00
CA GLY A 298 1.06 -4.74 18.26
C GLY A 298 2.57 -4.99 18.12
N ARG A 299 3.05 -5.52 16.97
CA ARG A 299 4.46 -5.86 16.80
C ARG A 299 5.19 -4.79 16.00
N ARG A 300 6.18 -4.16 16.64
CA ARG A 300 7.19 -3.24 16.05
C ARG A 300 7.87 -3.77 14.77
N GLN A 301 7.66 -5.03 14.38
CA GLN A 301 8.12 -5.61 13.11
C GLN A 301 7.50 -4.93 11.87
N ALA A 302 6.33 -4.30 11.98
CA ALA A 302 5.79 -3.47 10.90
C ALA A 302 6.66 -2.23 10.60
N LYS A 303 7.42 -1.72 11.59
CA LYS A 303 8.30 -0.56 11.42
C LYS A 303 9.59 -0.87 10.66
N SER A 304 10.02 -2.12 10.60
CA SER A 304 11.32 -2.49 9.99
C SER A 304 11.20 -3.16 8.63
N ARG A 305 10.04 -3.72 8.27
CA ARG A 305 9.92 -4.50 7.04
C ARG A 305 9.69 -3.67 5.78
N PHE A 306 9.25 -2.43 5.91
CA PHE A 306 9.14 -1.43 4.84
C PHE A 306 9.26 -0.02 5.41
N ARG A 307 10.39 0.30 6.07
CA ARG A 307 10.62 1.66 6.60
C ARG A 307 10.64 2.71 5.48
N TYR A 308 10.86 2.29 4.24
CA TYR A 308 10.49 3.01 3.04
C TYR A 308 9.28 2.31 2.44
N PRO A 309 8.10 2.95 2.42
CA PRO A 309 6.92 2.34 1.86
C PRO A 309 7.00 2.20 0.35
N HIS A 310 8.08 2.55 -0.35
CA HIS A 310 8.00 2.62 -1.80
C HIS A 310 9.24 2.11 -2.50
N ALA A 311 9.00 1.18 -3.42
CA ALA A 311 9.80 0.99 -4.61
C ALA A 311 9.49 2.04 -5.68
N CYS A 312 8.93 3.22 -5.34
CA CYS A 312 8.81 4.25 -6.37
C CYS A 312 10.21 4.82 -6.63
N LEU A 313 10.54 4.91 -7.91
CA LEU A 313 11.74 5.58 -8.37
C LEU A 313 11.28 6.92 -8.92
N ILE A 314 11.96 7.98 -8.55
CA ILE A 314 11.69 9.32 -9.07
C ILE A 314 12.90 9.80 -9.86
N PRO A 315 12.70 10.63 -10.90
CA PRO A 315 13.79 11.35 -11.53
C PRO A 315 14.59 12.18 -10.51
N TYR A 316 15.88 12.40 -10.79
CA TYR A 316 16.59 13.49 -10.14
C TYR A 316 16.05 14.84 -10.61
N ASP A 317 16.17 15.85 -9.76
CA ASP A 317 15.62 17.17 -10.03
C ASP A 317 16.32 17.82 -11.25
N TRP A 318 17.63 17.62 -11.42
CA TRP A 318 18.37 18.08 -12.61
C TRP A 318 17.81 17.48 -13.92
N CYS A 319 17.30 16.24 -13.91
CA CYS A 319 16.68 15.63 -15.09
C CYS A 319 15.37 16.33 -15.45
N LEU A 320 14.59 16.73 -14.44
CA LEU A 320 13.35 17.49 -14.63
C LEU A 320 13.65 18.90 -15.13
N GLN A 321 14.66 19.56 -14.56
CA GLN A 321 15.11 20.88 -15.01
C GLN A 321 15.58 20.85 -16.46
N LEU A 322 16.41 19.86 -16.83
CA LEU A 322 16.84 19.68 -18.22
C LEU A 322 15.64 19.52 -19.17
N TYR A 323 14.67 18.69 -18.78
CA TYR A 323 13.46 18.49 -19.58
C TYR A 323 12.70 19.80 -19.79
N ILE A 324 12.47 20.57 -18.73
CA ILE A 324 11.75 21.86 -18.79
C ILE A 324 12.53 22.86 -19.66
N LYS A 325 13.83 23.05 -19.39
CA LYS A 325 14.67 23.99 -20.15
C LYS A 325 14.67 23.69 -21.64
N VAL A 326 14.76 22.42 -22.04
CA VAL A 326 14.75 22.02 -23.46
C VAL A 326 13.40 22.31 -24.11
N ILE A 327 12.29 21.98 -23.44
CA ILE A 327 10.94 22.24 -23.98
C ILE A 327 10.69 23.75 -24.13
N ASP A 328 11.12 24.55 -23.16
CA ASP A 328 10.91 26.00 -23.16
C ASP A 328 11.83 26.73 -24.15
N SER A 329 13.08 26.27 -24.29
CA SER A 329 14.06 26.89 -25.19
C SER A 329 13.84 26.53 -26.67
N HIS A 330 13.16 25.42 -26.96
CA HIS A 330 12.99 24.89 -28.31
C HIS A 330 11.55 24.50 -28.66
N PRO A 331 10.55 25.39 -28.48
CA PRO A 331 9.14 25.07 -28.73
C PRO A 331 8.88 24.63 -30.18
N GLU A 332 9.66 25.14 -31.15
CA GLU A 332 9.56 24.78 -32.56
C GLU A 332 9.92 23.31 -32.85
N SER A 333 10.75 22.69 -31.99
CA SER A 333 11.15 21.28 -32.13
C SER A 333 10.05 20.33 -31.65
N PHE A 334 9.02 20.87 -31.00
CA PHE A 334 7.97 20.13 -30.29
C PHE A 334 6.57 20.62 -30.68
N PRO A 335 6.21 20.63 -31.97
CA PRO A 335 4.94 21.18 -32.43
C PRO A 335 3.75 20.44 -31.79
N GLY A 336 2.81 21.21 -31.25
CA GLY A 336 1.61 20.69 -30.58
C GLY A 336 1.78 20.43 -29.08
N LEU A 337 2.99 20.56 -28.54
CA LEU A 337 3.20 20.58 -27.10
C LEU A 337 2.95 22.00 -26.59
N THR A 338 1.88 22.14 -25.80
CA THR A 338 1.67 23.36 -25.01
C THR A 338 2.84 23.45 -24.04
N PRO A 339 3.61 24.57 -24.05
CA PRO A 339 4.65 24.78 -23.05
C PRO A 339 4.03 24.49 -21.68
N LEU A 340 4.72 23.67 -20.89
CA LEU A 340 4.34 23.48 -19.50
C LEU A 340 4.59 24.83 -18.84
N SER A 341 3.60 25.74 -18.91
CA SER A 341 3.67 27.06 -18.29
C SER A 341 3.60 26.84 -16.78
N LEU A 342 4.69 26.31 -16.23
CA LEU A 342 5.00 26.12 -14.82
C LEU A 342 5.30 27.50 -14.24
N GLY A 343 4.37 28.44 -14.38
CA GLY A 343 4.48 29.80 -13.86
C GLY A 343 5.91 30.36 -13.86
N SER A 344 6.55 30.44 -15.03
CA SER A 344 7.94 30.87 -15.23
C SER A 344 8.28 32.20 -14.52
N SER A 345 7.26 33.01 -14.20
CA SER A 345 7.37 34.21 -13.38
C SER A 345 7.99 34.02 -11.97
N SER A 346 8.07 32.79 -11.43
CA SER A 346 8.76 32.55 -10.15
C SER A 346 10.22 32.13 -10.35
N LEU A 347 10.47 31.19 -11.28
CA LEU A 347 11.82 30.69 -11.60
C LEU A 347 12.72 31.79 -12.20
N GLU A 348 12.18 32.60 -13.12
CA GLU A 348 12.92 33.68 -13.77
C GLU A 348 13.27 34.82 -12.82
N LYS A 349 12.46 35.06 -11.77
CA LYS A 349 12.72 36.11 -10.78
C LYS A 349 13.85 35.77 -9.82
N SER A 350 14.16 34.49 -9.62
CA SER A 350 15.29 34.10 -8.78
C SER A 350 16.60 34.08 -9.55
N ILE A 351 16.58 33.69 -10.82
CA ILE A 351 17.77 33.73 -11.68
C ILE A 351 18.22 35.19 -11.94
N GLN A 352 17.30 36.15 -12.01
CA GLN A 352 17.64 37.58 -12.08
C GLN A 352 18.16 38.17 -10.76
N GLY A 353 18.03 37.47 -9.62
CA GLY A 353 18.56 37.89 -8.32
C GLY A 353 20.06 37.65 -8.13
N LEU A 354 20.66 36.76 -8.94
CA LEU A 354 22.07 36.36 -8.86
C LEU A 354 22.97 37.07 -9.87
N THR A 355 22.42 37.79 -10.84
CA THR A 355 23.21 38.68 -11.69
C THR A 355 23.56 39.95 -10.91
N ILE A 356 24.71 39.91 -10.22
CA ILE A 356 25.40 41.09 -9.70
C ILE A 356 25.49 42.09 -10.85
N SER A 357 24.81 43.22 -10.67
CA SER A 357 24.78 44.31 -11.64
C SER A 357 26.15 44.97 -11.63
N ASP A 358 27.08 44.45 -12.44
CA ASP A 358 28.31 45.17 -12.80
C ASP A 358 27.94 46.27 -13.80
N ASP A 359 27.44 47.37 -13.24
CA ASP A 359 27.34 48.66 -13.91
C ASP A 359 28.76 49.17 -14.22
N LYS A 360 29.28 48.79 -15.39
CA LYS A 360 30.33 49.56 -16.05
C LYS A 360 30.04 49.70 -17.54
N SER A 361 29.35 50.80 -17.81
CA SER A 361 29.29 51.49 -19.09
C SER A 361 30.68 51.67 -19.71
N SER A 362 30.96 50.95 -20.80
CA SER A 362 31.85 51.46 -21.85
C SER A 362 31.42 50.91 -23.20
N SER A 363 30.92 51.84 -24.01
CA SER A 363 30.58 51.71 -25.41
C SER A 363 31.77 51.25 -26.26
N SER A 364 31.64 50.08 -26.89
CA SER A 364 32.34 49.81 -28.15
C SER A 364 31.50 48.83 -28.97
N SER A 365 30.93 49.35 -30.05
CA SER A 365 30.22 48.63 -31.09
C SER A 365 31.17 47.71 -31.85
N SER A 366 31.30 46.46 -31.41
CA SER A 366 31.81 45.37 -32.26
C SER A 366 30.63 44.47 -32.60
N THR A 367 30.17 44.54 -33.86
CA THR A 367 29.22 43.62 -34.46
C THR A 367 29.87 42.23 -34.51
N SER A 368 29.85 41.52 -33.39
CA SER A 368 30.28 40.12 -33.34
C SER A 368 29.29 39.31 -34.18
N PRO A 369 29.76 38.53 -35.17
CA PRO A 369 28.87 37.71 -35.98
C PRO A 369 28.10 36.78 -35.04
N SER A 370 26.77 36.91 -35.04
CA SER A 370 25.89 36.03 -34.27
C SER A 370 26.34 34.59 -34.50
N PRO A 371 26.66 33.84 -33.43
CA PRO A 371 27.16 32.47 -33.56
C PRO A 371 26.17 31.72 -34.46
N LEU A 372 26.71 31.13 -35.52
CA LEU A 372 25.96 30.31 -36.48
C LEU A 372 25.03 29.41 -35.69
N LYS A 373 23.71 29.64 -35.77
CA LYS A 373 22.69 28.81 -35.13
C LYS A 373 22.92 27.38 -35.62
N THR A 374 23.58 26.58 -34.80
CA THR A 374 23.72 25.14 -35.03
C THR A 374 22.33 24.57 -35.18
N ALA A 375 22.10 23.85 -36.27
CA ALA A 375 20.80 23.28 -36.57
C ALA A 375 20.35 22.42 -35.38
N VAL A 376 19.18 22.76 -34.82
CA VAL A 376 18.62 22.05 -33.67
C VAL A 376 18.39 20.59 -34.06
N PRO A 377 18.87 19.60 -33.26
CA PRO A 377 18.65 18.20 -33.57
C PRO A 377 17.15 17.88 -33.56
N CYS A 378 16.61 17.43 -34.70
CA CYS A 378 15.20 17.03 -34.76
C CYS A 378 15.02 15.67 -34.06
N PRO A 379 14.11 15.55 -33.08
CA PRO A 379 13.82 14.27 -32.42
C PRO A 379 13.22 13.26 -33.41
N SER A 380 13.47 11.97 -33.19
CA SER A 380 12.78 10.92 -33.94
C SER A 380 11.30 10.83 -33.53
N GLU A 381 10.46 10.26 -34.38
CA GLU A 381 9.02 10.09 -34.11
C GLU A 381 8.75 9.35 -32.78
N ASN A 382 9.59 8.36 -32.44
CA ASN A 382 9.48 7.62 -31.18
C ASN A 382 9.77 8.52 -29.96
N ILE A 383 10.76 9.41 -30.06
CA ILE A 383 11.07 10.37 -29.00
C ILE A 383 9.95 11.39 -28.86
N LEU A 384 9.33 11.84 -29.96
CA LEU A 384 8.16 12.72 -29.88
C LEU A 384 6.98 12.06 -29.15
N LYS A 385 6.71 10.77 -29.41
CA LYS A 385 5.69 10.00 -28.66
C LYS A 385 6.05 9.85 -27.18
N ASP A 386 7.32 9.61 -26.86
CA ASP A 386 7.80 9.56 -25.48
C ASP A 386 7.60 10.92 -24.79
N ILE A 387 7.96 12.03 -25.43
CA ILE A 387 7.80 13.39 -24.88
C ILE A 387 6.31 13.71 -24.66
N GLN A 388 5.42 13.32 -25.57
CA GLN A 388 3.98 13.47 -25.38
C GLN A 388 3.48 12.67 -24.17
N THR A 389 3.92 11.41 -24.04
CA THR A 389 3.62 10.55 -22.89
C THR A 389 4.12 11.18 -21.58
N VAL A 390 5.31 11.79 -21.60
CA VAL A 390 5.89 12.51 -20.46
C VAL A 390 5.02 13.70 -20.05
N ASN A 391 4.60 14.52 -21.01
CA ASN A 391 3.75 15.69 -20.76
C ASN A 391 2.38 15.30 -20.20
N ASP A 392 1.77 14.24 -20.74
CA ASP A 392 0.50 13.71 -20.23
C ASP A 392 0.65 13.18 -18.80
N GLY A 393 1.75 12.48 -18.52
CA GLY A 393 2.04 11.99 -17.17
C GLY A 393 2.42 13.10 -16.19
N LEU A 394 3.15 14.14 -16.60
CA LEU A 394 3.41 15.31 -15.75
C LEU A 394 2.10 16.03 -15.40
N LYS A 395 1.18 16.19 -16.37
CA LYS A 395 -0.15 16.74 -16.12
C LYS A 395 -0.98 15.86 -15.16
N THR A 396 -0.89 14.54 -15.32
CA THR A 396 -1.69 13.57 -14.56
C THR A 396 -1.17 13.37 -13.13
N TYR A 397 0.14 13.22 -12.97
CA TYR A 397 0.80 12.80 -11.73
C TYR A 397 1.44 13.94 -10.95
N TYR A 398 1.90 15.01 -11.62
CA TYR A 398 2.66 16.11 -10.98
C TYR A 398 1.88 17.42 -10.90
N MET A 399 1.03 17.75 -11.87
CA MET A 399 0.33 19.04 -11.92
C MET A 399 -1.10 19.00 -11.39
N ARG A 400 -1.63 17.83 -11.02
CA ARG A 400 -3.01 17.73 -10.56
C ARG A 400 -3.17 18.36 -9.17
N ASP A 401 -3.85 19.50 -9.13
CA ASP A 401 -4.52 20.10 -7.94
C ASP A 401 -5.48 19.13 -7.19
N VAL A 402 -5.65 17.91 -7.69
CA VAL A 402 -6.49 16.84 -7.12
C VAL A 402 -6.08 16.46 -5.70
N TYR A 403 -4.85 16.72 -5.27
CA TYR A 403 -4.47 16.53 -3.86
C TYR A 403 -5.11 17.55 -2.90
N ARG A 404 -5.46 18.78 -3.34
CA ARG A 404 -6.24 19.70 -2.50
C ARG A 404 -7.65 19.16 -2.21
N GLY A 405 -8.28 18.48 -3.16
CA GLY A 405 -9.63 17.92 -3.00
C GLY A 405 -9.70 16.69 -2.08
N ILE A 406 -8.63 15.89 -2.01
CA ILE A 406 -8.59 14.69 -1.16
C ILE A 406 -8.26 15.05 0.30
N VAL A 407 -7.41 16.06 0.54
CA VAL A 407 -7.10 16.58 1.89
C VAL A 407 -8.27 17.38 2.49
N ALA A 408 -9.07 18.06 1.65
CA ALA A 408 -10.22 18.86 2.07
C ALA A 408 -11.39 18.04 2.70
N LYS A 409 -11.33 16.70 2.69
CA LYS A 409 -12.33 15.82 3.33
C LYS A 409 -11.99 15.42 4.77
N THR A 410 -11.06 16.13 5.44
CA THR A 410 -10.89 15.98 6.89
C THR A 410 -12.13 16.56 7.61
N PRO A 411 -12.70 15.87 8.62
CA PRO A 411 -13.90 16.33 9.30
C PRO A 411 -13.69 17.76 9.86
N LEU A 412 -14.70 18.62 9.67
CA LEU A 412 -14.74 19.99 10.18
C LEU A 412 -14.27 20.04 11.64
N GLY A 413 -13.04 20.48 11.88
CA GLY A 413 -12.47 20.63 13.22
C GLY A 413 -10.98 20.32 13.34
N ALA A 414 -10.42 19.50 12.46
CA ALA A 414 -8.96 19.34 12.38
C ALA A 414 -8.41 20.42 11.45
N LYS A 415 -7.62 21.38 11.96
CA LYS A 415 -6.78 22.21 11.11
C LYS A 415 -5.85 21.26 10.35
N PRO A 416 -5.91 21.15 9.01
CA PRO A 416 -4.86 20.45 8.30
C PRO A 416 -3.55 21.15 8.65
N PRO A 417 -2.44 20.40 8.90
CA PRO A 417 -1.14 21.04 8.96
C PRO A 417 -0.99 21.84 7.67
N ALA A 418 -0.59 23.12 7.78
CA ALA A 418 -0.41 23.97 6.62
C ALA A 418 0.63 23.32 5.69
N GLN A 419 0.16 22.54 4.72
CA GLN A 419 0.97 21.97 3.65
C GLN A 419 1.33 23.12 2.73
N ARG A 420 2.36 23.88 3.11
CA ARG A 420 3.16 24.58 2.11
C ARG A 420 3.78 23.48 1.27
N VAL A 421 3.41 23.41 -0.01
CA VAL A 421 4.31 22.85 -1.03
C VAL A 421 5.64 23.50 -0.72
N LYS A 422 6.65 22.72 -0.30
CA LYS A 422 7.98 23.28 -0.14
C LYS A 422 8.31 23.83 -1.53
N GLN A 423 8.39 25.14 -1.59
CA GLN A 423 8.99 25.83 -2.71
C GLN A 423 10.46 25.97 -2.31
N TRP A 424 11.34 25.74 -3.26
CA TRP A 424 12.72 26.16 -3.15
C TRP A 424 12.76 27.67 -2.83
N PRO A 425 13.87 28.20 -2.27
CA PRO A 425 14.00 29.64 -2.00
C PRO A 425 13.72 30.53 -3.22
N ASP A 426 13.96 30.00 -4.42
CA ASP A 426 13.70 30.59 -5.73
C ASP A 426 12.22 30.53 -6.20
N GLY A 427 11.34 29.94 -5.41
CA GLY A 427 9.93 29.73 -5.74
C GLY A 427 9.66 28.59 -6.73
N THR A 428 10.68 27.83 -7.12
CA THR A 428 10.55 26.60 -7.89
C THR A 428 9.80 25.56 -7.05
N PRO A 429 8.77 24.89 -7.59
CA PRO A 429 8.13 23.81 -6.85
C PRO A 429 9.17 22.72 -6.56
N VAL A 430 9.35 22.34 -5.30
CA VAL A 430 10.12 21.15 -4.97
C VAL A 430 9.34 19.97 -5.54
N PHE A 431 9.82 19.38 -6.63
CA PHE A 431 9.23 18.20 -7.27
C PHE A 431 9.32 16.94 -6.38
N ALA A 432 9.75 17.07 -5.12
CA ALA A 432 9.67 16.03 -4.11
C ALA A 432 8.21 15.66 -3.91
N VAL A 433 7.78 14.68 -4.70
CA VAL A 433 6.43 14.19 -4.76
C VAL A 433 6.02 13.80 -3.34
N ASP A 434 5.10 14.59 -2.78
CA ASP A 434 4.45 14.32 -1.49
C ASP A 434 3.49 13.11 -1.59
N MET A 435 3.62 12.29 -2.64
CA MET A 435 3.02 10.97 -2.75
C MET A 435 3.37 10.15 -1.50
N HIS A 436 4.59 10.29 -0.97
CA HIS A 436 4.96 9.59 0.25
C HIS A 436 4.14 10.03 1.49
N GLN A 437 3.72 11.30 1.62
CA GLN A 437 2.83 11.75 2.70
C GLN A 437 1.40 11.22 2.53
N ALA A 438 0.87 11.21 1.31
CA ALA A 438 -0.44 10.63 1.02
C ALA A 438 -0.51 9.15 1.44
N TYR A 439 0.59 8.40 1.26
CA TYR A 439 0.68 7.00 1.65
C TYR A 439 1.01 6.75 3.13
N THR A 440 1.59 7.72 3.84
CA THR A 440 2.02 7.53 5.25
C THR A 440 1.07 8.12 6.30
N HIS A 441 0.27 9.14 5.96
CA HIS A 441 -0.61 9.79 6.94
C HIS A 441 -1.93 9.06 7.22
N GLY A 442 -2.25 8.00 6.47
CA GLY A 442 -3.51 7.28 6.63
C GLY A 442 -3.63 6.41 7.89
N GLY A 443 -2.56 6.15 8.65
CA GLY A 443 -2.57 5.29 9.85
C GLY A 443 -3.00 3.82 9.61
N ARG A 444 -3.47 3.48 8.41
CA ARG A 444 -3.73 2.13 7.92
C ARG A 444 -2.41 1.61 7.37
N SER A 445 -2.00 0.46 7.89
CA SER A 445 -0.78 -0.24 7.49
C SER A 445 -0.75 -0.47 5.98
N GLY A 446 -0.01 0.40 5.26
CA GLY A 446 1.11 0.04 4.40
C GLY A 446 0.91 -0.96 3.25
N ILE A 447 -0.31 -1.34 2.88
CA ILE A 447 -0.54 -2.17 1.70
C ILE A 447 -0.75 -1.22 0.52
N LEU A 448 0.35 -0.91 -0.18
CA LEU A 448 0.26 -0.16 -1.42
C LEU A 448 -0.30 -1.06 -2.53
N PRO A 449 -1.31 -0.61 -3.28
CA PRO A 449 -1.75 -1.29 -4.48
C PRO A 449 -0.60 -1.34 -5.51
N PRO A 450 -0.63 -2.26 -6.49
CA PRO A 450 0.27 -2.15 -7.64
C PRO A 450 0.12 -0.76 -8.25
N VAL A 451 1.24 -0.19 -8.67
CA VAL A 451 1.27 1.13 -9.30
C VAL A 451 0.47 1.05 -10.60
N ASP A 452 -0.15 2.14 -11.02
CA ASP A 452 -0.75 2.21 -12.35
C ASP A 452 0.33 1.90 -13.41
N SER A 453 0.06 0.98 -14.33
CA SER A 453 1.02 0.62 -15.39
C SER A 453 1.46 1.84 -16.20
N ARG A 454 0.58 2.86 -16.32
CA ARG A 454 0.87 4.14 -16.96
C ARG A 454 2.00 4.92 -16.30
N GLU A 455 2.21 4.79 -14.99
CA GLU A 455 3.30 5.46 -14.28
C GLU A 455 4.66 4.87 -14.66
N ILE A 456 4.75 3.54 -14.81
CA ILE A 456 5.97 2.87 -15.26
C ILE A 456 6.25 3.24 -16.73
N THR A 457 5.23 3.22 -17.58
CA THR A 457 5.35 3.66 -18.99
C THR A 457 5.80 5.12 -19.09
N TRP A 458 5.25 6.00 -18.24
CA TRP A 458 5.68 7.39 -18.15
C TRP A 458 7.14 7.50 -17.74
N LEU A 459 7.58 6.78 -16.71
CA LEU A 459 8.96 6.82 -16.22
C LEU A 459 9.94 6.32 -17.28
N GLU A 460 9.60 5.25 -17.99
CA GLU A 460 10.37 4.73 -19.13
C GLU A 460 10.50 5.77 -20.26
N ALA A 461 9.39 6.40 -20.64
CA ALA A 461 9.37 7.45 -21.66
C ALA A 461 10.22 8.64 -21.22
N PHE A 462 10.09 9.08 -19.97
CA PHE A 462 10.88 10.16 -19.37
C PHE A 462 12.38 9.91 -19.49
N LEU A 463 12.83 8.71 -19.11
CA LEU A 463 14.24 8.34 -19.17
C LEU A 463 14.79 8.30 -20.59
N ARG A 464 13.98 7.85 -21.56
CA ARG A 464 14.37 7.88 -22.99
C ARG A 464 14.45 9.30 -23.51
N SER A 465 13.49 10.17 -23.18
CA SER A 465 13.50 11.58 -23.56
C SER A 465 14.70 12.31 -22.98
N VAL A 466 14.94 12.20 -21.66
CA VAL A 466 16.09 12.86 -21.01
C VAL A 466 17.42 12.37 -21.57
N LYS A 467 17.57 11.06 -21.80
CA LYS A 467 18.78 10.51 -22.42
C LYS A 467 19.03 11.05 -23.83
N TRP A 468 17.97 11.29 -24.60
CA TRP A 468 18.08 11.95 -25.91
C TRP A 468 18.43 13.43 -25.75
N MET A 469 17.79 14.14 -24.83
CA MET A 469 18.03 15.57 -24.55
C MET A 469 19.46 15.84 -24.11
N GLU A 470 20.05 15.02 -23.24
CA GLU A 470 21.46 15.14 -22.85
C GLU A 470 22.42 15.07 -24.04
N LYS A 471 22.09 14.24 -25.03
CA LYS A 471 22.91 14.09 -26.24
C LYS A 471 22.70 15.23 -27.22
N ALA A 472 21.46 15.72 -27.35
CA ALA A 472 21.08 16.76 -28.29
C ALA A 472 21.43 18.17 -27.80
N PHE A 473 21.39 18.39 -26.48
CA PHE A 473 21.59 19.68 -25.83
C PHE A 473 22.59 19.54 -24.67
N PRO A 474 23.86 19.23 -24.96
CA PRO A 474 24.86 18.99 -23.92
C PRO A 474 25.06 20.22 -23.01
N ASP A 475 25.00 21.43 -23.58
CA ASP A 475 25.18 22.67 -22.83
C ASP A 475 24.09 22.86 -21.77
N LEU A 476 22.81 22.65 -22.13
CA LEU A 476 21.69 22.71 -21.18
C LEU A 476 21.76 21.58 -20.14
N ALA A 477 22.32 20.42 -20.51
CA ALA A 477 22.48 19.30 -19.60
C ALA A 477 23.57 19.53 -18.56
N GLU A 478 24.68 20.18 -18.93
CA GLU A 478 25.71 20.60 -17.97
C GLU A 478 25.19 21.75 -17.09
N GLU A 479 24.50 22.73 -17.67
CA GLU A 479 23.87 23.82 -16.91
C GLU A 479 22.88 23.28 -15.85
N ALA A 480 22.02 22.32 -16.21
CA ALA A 480 21.08 21.71 -15.27
C ALA A 480 21.77 20.90 -14.14
N LYS A 481 22.98 20.39 -14.37
CA LYS A 481 23.76 19.70 -13.33
C LYS A 481 24.50 20.68 -12.42
N LEU A 482 24.99 21.80 -12.95
CA LEU A 482 25.76 22.80 -12.21
C LEU A 482 24.91 23.54 -11.18
N VAL A 483 23.66 23.90 -11.52
CA VAL A 483 22.71 24.51 -10.56
C VAL A 483 22.64 23.69 -9.26
N LYS A 484 22.75 22.37 -9.38
CA LYS A 484 22.73 21.42 -8.27
C LYS A 484 23.99 21.43 -7.41
N GLU A 485 25.15 21.63 -8.02
CA GLU A 485 26.45 21.67 -7.31
C GLU A 485 26.60 22.98 -6.53
N GLU A 486 26.06 24.07 -7.07
CA GLU A 486 25.98 25.36 -6.38
C GLU A 486 25.02 25.29 -5.18
N GLU A 487 23.83 24.70 -5.35
CA GLU A 487 22.86 24.49 -4.26
C GLU A 487 23.42 23.59 -3.13
N GLU A 488 24.05 22.46 -3.45
CA GLU A 488 24.65 21.58 -2.44
C GLU A 488 25.80 22.30 -1.68
N LYS A 489 26.54 23.18 -2.36
CA LYS A 489 27.59 23.99 -1.72
C LYS A 489 27.01 25.08 -0.82
N GLU A 490 25.94 25.75 -1.23
CA GLU A 490 25.23 26.73 -0.40
C GLU A 490 24.61 26.08 0.85
N GLU A 491 24.00 24.89 0.73
CA GLU A 491 23.46 24.15 1.89
C GLU A 491 24.58 23.68 2.85
N GLU A 492 25.75 23.27 2.34
CA GLU A 492 26.91 22.93 3.17
C GLU A 492 27.46 24.17 3.90
N GLU A 493 27.61 25.32 3.20
CA GLU A 493 28.04 26.59 3.81
C GLU A 493 27.04 27.09 4.88
N GLU A 494 25.73 27.00 4.62
CA GLU A 494 24.70 27.36 5.62
C GLU A 494 24.73 26.43 6.85
N ALA A 495 24.96 25.13 6.66
CA ALA A 495 25.06 24.18 7.76
C ALA A 495 26.31 24.40 8.62
N GLU A 496 27.45 24.71 7.99
CA GLU A 496 28.68 25.09 8.70
C GLU A 496 28.49 26.40 9.48
N GLU A 497 27.79 27.38 8.91
CA GLU A 497 27.44 28.63 9.60
C GLU A 497 26.49 28.40 10.81
N GLU A 498 25.53 27.48 10.71
CA GLU A 498 24.66 27.12 11.83
C GLU A 498 25.42 26.38 12.95
N GLU A 499 26.33 25.48 12.60
CA GLU A 499 27.18 24.77 13.57
C GLU A 499 28.13 25.73 14.30
N GLU A 500 28.73 26.70 13.59
CA GLU A 500 29.57 27.74 14.20
C GLU A 500 28.76 28.66 15.14
N LYS A 501 27.48 28.93 14.83
CA LYS A 501 26.56 29.68 15.69
C LYS A 501 26.15 28.88 16.95
N GLU A 502 26.07 27.56 16.89
CA GLU A 502 25.76 26.70 18.04
C GLU A 502 26.99 26.44 18.94
N GLU A 503 28.19 26.32 18.37
CA GLU A 503 29.40 25.97 19.13
C GLU A 503 29.89 27.12 20.04
N PHE A 504 29.55 28.37 19.71
CA PHE A 504 29.82 29.54 20.54
C PHE A 504 28.53 30.19 21.06
N PRO A 505 27.87 29.63 22.09
CA PRO A 505 26.82 30.37 22.78
C PRO A 505 27.42 31.68 23.28
N PRO A 506 26.77 32.84 23.05
CA PRO A 506 27.33 34.12 23.42
C PRO A 506 27.70 34.11 24.90
N LEU A 507 29.00 34.26 25.19
CA LEU A 507 29.62 34.30 26.53
C LEU A 507 29.05 35.40 27.46
N LYS A 508 28.00 36.10 27.05
CA LYS A 508 27.38 37.21 27.78
C LYS A 508 26.34 36.79 28.83
N GLU A 509 25.93 35.52 28.92
CA GLU A 509 24.91 35.10 29.91
C GLU A 509 25.31 34.02 30.94
N VAL A 510 26.52 33.44 30.86
CA VAL A 510 26.92 32.38 31.82
C VAL A 510 27.30 32.94 33.21
N ASN A 511 27.47 34.25 33.37
CA ASN A 511 28.04 34.81 34.61
C ASN A 511 27.02 35.39 35.63
N LYS A 512 25.74 35.02 35.58
CA LYS A 512 24.74 35.47 36.57
C LYS A 512 24.03 34.39 37.39
N ASN A 513 24.11 33.11 37.01
CA ASN A 513 23.36 32.06 37.71
C ASN A 513 24.21 31.06 38.52
N PHE A 514 25.53 31.23 38.60
CA PHE A 514 26.41 30.32 39.36
C PHE A 514 26.64 30.71 40.84
N ALA A 515 25.78 31.55 41.42
CA ALA A 515 25.90 32.01 42.81
C ALA A 515 24.85 31.41 43.78
N GLY A 516 24.00 30.47 43.37
CA GLY A 516 22.90 29.99 44.22
C GLY A 516 22.76 28.48 44.29
N HIS A 517 23.08 27.91 45.45
CA HIS A 517 22.63 26.59 45.95
C HIS A 517 23.15 25.31 45.24
N ILE A 518 24.36 24.89 45.64
CA ILE A 518 24.71 23.46 45.67
C ILE A 518 24.04 22.85 46.92
N VAL A 519 22.86 22.25 46.74
CA VAL A 519 22.27 21.33 47.73
C VAL A 519 22.70 19.92 47.34
N TRP A 520 23.59 19.35 48.13
CA TRP A 520 23.97 17.94 48.04
C TRP A 520 22.76 17.06 48.41
N PRO A 521 22.31 16.12 47.56
CA PRO A 521 21.30 15.16 47.99
C PRO A 521 21.94 14.18 48.98
N SER A 522 21.42 14.20 50.21
CA SER A 522 21.71 13.23 51.25
C SER A 522 21.46 11.80 50.75
N VAL A 523 22.47 10.95 50.88
CA VAL A 523 22.43 9.52 50.58
C VAL A 523 21.48 8.84 51.59
N GLY A 524 20.21 8.72 51.21
CA GLY A 524 19.18 8.00 51.92
C GLY A 524 19.24 6.50 51.62
N SER A 525 19.85 5.76 52.53
CA SER A 525 19.81 4.31 52.67
C SER A 525 18.38 3.72 52.49
N ALA A 526 18.22 2.77 51.57
CA ALA A 526 17.07 1.86 51.55
C ALA A 526 17.55 0.41 51.35
N ARG A 527 17.59 -0.31 52.48
CA ARG A 527 17.67 -1.76 52.63
C ARG A 527 16.25 -2.35 52.59
N ARG A 528 16.11 -3.52 51.94
CA ARG A 528 15.10 -4.59 52.11
C ARG A 528 13.65 -4.24 51.71
N ALA A 529 12.83 -5.15 51.17
CA ALA A 529 12.84 -6.62 51.21
C ALA A 529 12.44 -7.22 49.84
#